data_AF-A0A350QVT6-F1
#
_entry.id   AF-A0A350QVT6-F1
#
_cell.length_a   1.000
_cell.length_b   1.000
_cell.length_c   1.000
_cell.angle_alpha   90.00
_cell.angle_beta   90.00
_cell.angle_gamma   90.00
#
_symmetry.space_group_name_H-M   'P 1'
#
loop_
_entity.id
_entity.type
_entity.pdbx_description
1 polymer ?
#
loop_
_entity_poly.entity_id
_entity_poly.type
_entity_poly.pdbx_seq_one_letter_code
_entity_poly.pdbx_strand_id
1 'polypeptide(L)'
;APTNPELLDHLAIWFVENGWSIKKLHRYLMNSATYRQQSLAVGKSVSSDEANRFLWRMNPRRLEWEAMRDSILHVSGSLSHRDKGGLPVDLLALKERNFRSVFGFLD
;
A
#
# COMPACT_ATOMS: atom_id res chain seq x y z
N ALA A 1 12.44 -21.89 -2.12
CA ALA A 1 12.34 -21.74 -3.59
C ALA A 1 11.01 -21.08 -3.94
N PRO A 2 10.90 -20.29 -5.02
CA PRO A 2 9.64 -19.67 -5.43
C PRO A 2 8.60 -20.74 -5.79
N THR A 3 7.34 -20.52 -5.41
CA THR A 3 6.25 -21.50 -5.64
C THR A 3 5.96 -21.71 -7.12
N ASN A 4 6.24 -20.71 -7.97
CA ASN A 4 6.02 -20.78 -9.42
C ASN A 4 7.25 -20.22 -10.17
N PRO A 5 8.21 -21.07 -10.57
CA PRO A 5 9.40 -20.63 -11.30
C PRO A 5 9.09 -20.23 -12.76
N GLU A 6 8.17 -20.91 -13.43
CA GLU A 6 7.78 -20.61 -14.82
C GLU A 6 7.24 -19.19 -14.99
N LEU A 7 6.55 -18.67 -13.95
CA LEU A 7 6.10 -17.27 -13.92
C LEU A 7 7.28 -16.29 -13.96
N LEU A 8 8.40 -16.61 -13.29
CA LEU A 8 9.57 -15.75 -13.28
C LEU A 8 10.24 -15.72 -14.66
N ASP A 9 10.30 -16.87 -15.32
CA ASP A 9 10.82 -16.95 -16.69
C ASP A 9 9.96 -16.14 -17.66
N HIS A 10 8.63 -16.26 -17.56
CA HIS A 10 7.70 -15.44 -18.34
C HIS A 10 7.90 -13.94 -18.09
N LEU A 11 8.04 -13.52 -16.82
CA LEU A 11 8.26 -12.11 -16.48
C LEU A 11 9.63 -11.61 -16.97
N ALA A 12 10.66 -12.45 -16.95
CA ALA A 12 11.98 -12.12 -17.47
C ALA A 12 11.94 -11.90 -18.99
N ILE A 13 11.32 -12.82 -19.74
CA ILE A 13 11.12 -12.69 -21.19
C ILE A 13 10.35 -11.40 -21.50
N TRP A 14 9.20 -11.21 -20.84
CA TRP A 14 8.38 -10.02 -21.01
C TRP A 14 9.16 -8.73 -20.72
N PHE A 15 10.02 -8.73 -19.69
CA PHE A 15 10.83 -7.57 -19.32
C PHE A 15 11.85 -7.20 -20.40
N VAL A 16 12.52 -8.19 -21.00
CA VAL A 16 13.45 -7.99 -22.12
C VAL A 16 12.69 -7.44 -23.33
N GLU A 17 11.57 -8.06 -23.71
CA GLU A 17 10.74 -7.66 -24.85
C GLU A 17 10.16 -6.24 -24.71
N ASN A 18 9.89 -5.80 -23.47
CA ASN A 18 9.32 -4.48 -23.20
C ASN A 18 10.36 -3.38 -22.96
N GLY A 19 11.62 -3.65 -23.33
CA GLY A 19 12.72 -2.69 -23.32
C GLY A 19 13.28 -2.42 -21.93
N TRP A 20 13.35 -3.45 -21.08
CA TRP A 20 13.98 -3.39 -19.75
C TRP A 20 13.38 -2.31 -18.83
N SER A 21 12.12 -1.92 -19.08
CA SER A 21 11.47 -0.84 -18.34
C SER A 21 10.83 -1.33 -17.05
N ILE A 22 11.46 -1.01 -15.91
CA ILE A 22 10.96 -1.36 -14.57
C ILE A 22 9.55 -0.81 -14.35
N LYS A 23 9.28 0.42 -14.81
CA LYS A 23 7.96 1.06 -14.68
C LYS A 23 6.86 0.27 -15.42
N LYS A 24 7.16 -0.25 -16.62
CA LYS A 24 6.21 -1.08 -17.36
C LYS A 24 5.98 -2.41 -16.63
N LEU A 25 7.03 -3.04 -16.13
CA LEU A 25 6.93 -4.29 -15.37
C LEU A 25 6.09 -4.12 -14.10
N HIS A 26 6.31 -3.06 -13.33
CA HIS A 26 5.49 -2.75 -12.16
C HIS A 26 4.02 -2.57 -12.55
N ARG A 27 3.73 -1.81 -13.61
CA ARG A 27 2.36 -1.63 -14.09
C ARG A 27 1.71 -2.96 -14.50
N TYR A 28 2.45 -3.81 -15.20
CA TYR A 28 1.99 -5.13 -15.61
C TYR A 28 1.64 -6.00 -14.40
N LEU A 29 2.54 -6.09 -13.42
CA LEU A 29 2.32 -6.83 -12.16
C LEU A 29 1.14 -6.28 -11.36
N MET A 30 1.06 -4.96 -11.18
CA MET A 30 -0.02 -4.30 -10.44
C MET A 30 -1.39 -4.49 -11.11
N ASN A 31 -1.40 -4.74 -12.42
CA ASN A 31 -2.60 -5.01 -13.18
C ASN A 31 -2.93 -6.51 -13.32
N SER A 32 -2.18 -7.40 -12.68
CA SER A 32 -2.51 -8.82 -12.63
C SER A 32 -3.73 -9.08 -11.74
N ALA A 33 -4.46 -10.16 -12.01
CA ALA A 33 -5.57 -10.59 -11.15
C ALA A 33 -5.09 -10.92 -9.73
N THR A 34 -3.95 -11.60 -9.61
CA THR A 34 -3.34 -11.98 -8.34
C THR A 34 -2.97 -10.78 -7.48
N TYR A 35 -2.36 -9.74 -8.05
CA TYR A 35 -1.99 -8.52 -7.29
C TYR A 35 -3.22 -7.75 -6.79
N ARG A 36 -4.33 -7.78 -7.53
CA ARG A 36 -5.57 -7.07 -7.19
C ARG A 36 -6.52 -7.87 -6.29
N GLN A 37 -6.13 -9.05 -5.83
CA GLN A 37 -6.94 -9.82 -4.89
C GLN A 37 -7.18 -9.03 -3.60
N GLN A 38 -8.33 -9.29 -2.97
CA GLN A 38 -8.65 -8.72 -1.67
C GLN A 38 -7.92 -9.49 -0.57
N SER A 39 -7.62 -8.84 0.55
CA SER A 39 -7.04 -9.51 1.73
C SER A 39 -8.08 -10.22 2.60
N LEU A 40 -9.37 -10.01 2.32
CA LEU A 40 -10.47 -10.57 3.08
C LEU A 40 -10.50 -12.10 2.91
N ALA A 41 -10.40 -12.81 4.02
CA ALA A 41 -10.53 -14.26 4.05
C ALA A 41 -12.01 -14.63 4.19
N VAL A 42 -12.66 -15.01 3.08
CA VAL A 42 -14.05 -15.47 3.08
C VAL A 42 -14.11 -16.93 2.63
N GLY A 43 -14.70 -17.79 3.47
CA GLY A 43 -15.12 -19.15 3.08
C GLY A 43 -14.13 -20.29 3.36
N LYS A 44 -14.41 -21.44 2.74
CA LYS A 44 -13.72 -22.74 2.96
C LYS A 44 -12.24 -22.74 2.58
N SER A 45 -11.77 -21.78 1.78
CA SER A 45 -10.39 -21.71 1.30
C SER A 45 -9.35 -21.49 2.41
N VAL A 46 -9.76 -20.90 3.55
CA VAL A 46 -8.88 -20.73 4.72
C VAL A 46 -8.43 -22.08 5.29
N SER A 47 -9.34 -23.06 5.35
CA SER A 47 -9.02 -24.39 5.87
C SER A 47 -8.14 -25.21 4.94
N SER A 48 -8.08 -24.87 3.65
CA SER A 48 -7.31 -25.62 2.65
C SER A 48 -5.90 -25.06 2.42
N ASP A 49 -5.71 -23.74 2.52
CA ASP A 49 -4.41 -23.07 2.37
C ASP A 49 -4.31 -21.87 3.32
N GLU A 50 -4.12 -22.17 4.61
CA GLU A 50 -4.02 -21.16 5.67
C GLU A 50 -2.81 -20.23 5.48
N ALA A 51 -1.70 -20.78 5.01
CA ALA A 51 -0.46 -20.07 4.72
C ALA A 51 -0.50 -19.25 3.41
N ASN A 52 -1.60 -19.30 2.66
CA ASN A 52 -1.80 -18.59 1.40
C ASN A 52 -0.68 -18.82 0.38
N ARG A 53 -0.16 -20.05 0.31
CA ARG A 53 0.95 -20.43 -0.59
C ARG A 53 0.59 -20.28 -2.06
N PHE A 54 -0.69 -20.45 -2.40
CA PHE A 54 -1.20 -20.32 -3.75
C PHE A 54 -1.67 -18.91 -4.11
N LEU A 55 -1.46 -17.94 -3.20
CA LEU A 55 -1.86 -16.54 -3.40
C LEU A 55 -3.32 -16.44 -3.85
N TRP A 56 -4.23 -17.02 -3.07
CA TRP A 56 -5.67 -16.96 -3.30
C TRP A 56 -6.30 -15.70 -2.68
N ARG A 57 -5.57 -15.05 -1.76
CA ARG A 57 -5.87 -13.72 -1.20
C ARG A 57 -4.62 -12.85 -1.17
N MET A 58 -4.81 -11.55 -1.02
CA MET A 58 -3.69 -10.64 -0.76
C MET A 58 -3.21 -10.78 0.69
N ASN A 59 -1.90 -10.94 0.89
CA ASN A 59 -1.33 -11.01 2.24
C ASN A 59 -1.57 -9.70 2.99
N PRO A 60 -2.16 -9.74 4.20
CA PRO A 60 -2.32 -8.55 5.02
C PRO A 60 -0.94 -7.97 5.34
N ARG A 61 -0.82 -6.65 5.24
CA ARG A 61 0.40 -5.92 5.58
C ARG A 61 0.13 -5.13 6.85
N ARG A 62 1.12 -5.07 7.73
CA ARG A 62 1.07 -4.17 8.88
C ARG A 62 1.00 -2.73 8.35
N LEU A 63 0.09 -1.94 8.91
CA LEU A 63 0.03 -0.51 8.63
C LEU A 63 1.11 0.20 9.45
N GLU A 64 1.81 1.12 8.80
CA GLU A 64 2.69 2.06 9.49
C GLU A 64 1.88 3.00 10.40
N TRP A 65 2.55 3.58 11.39
CA TRP A 65 1.93 4.44 12.40
C TRP A 65 1.15 5.60 11.77
N GLU A 66 1.71 6.25 10.75
CA GLU A 66 1.13 7.39 10.06
C GLU A 66 -0.18 6.99 9.36
N ALA A 67 -0.17 5.85 8.65
CA ALA A 67 -1.35 5.34 7.98
C ALA A 67 -2.46 4.93 8.97
N MET A 68 -2.07 4.37 10.13
CA MET A 68 -3.00 4.04 11.20
C MET A 68 -3.65 5.29 11.81
N ARG A 69 -2.85 6.31 12.17
CA ARG A 69 -3.33 7.60 12.68
C ARG A 69 -4.26 8.27 11.68
N ASP A 70 -3.88 8.34 10.42
CA ASP A 70 -4.69 8.93 9.34
C ASP A 70 -6.02 8.19 9.18
N SER A 71 -6.03 6.86 9.32
CA SER A 71 -7.25 6.05 9.27
C SER A 71 -8.18 6.37 10.44
N ILE A 72 -7.66 6.51 11.66
CA ILE A 72 -8.45 6.91 12.85
C ILE A 72 -9.02 8.31 12.68
N LEU A 73 -8.22 9.27 12.23
CA LEU A 73 -8.68 10.64 11.96
C LEU A 73 -9.75 10.67 10.88
N HIS A 74 -9.61 9.85 9.84
CA HIS A 74 -10.58 9.78 8.75
C HIS A 74 -11.92 9.19 9.21
N VAL A 75 -11.89 8.06 9.91
CA VAL A 75 -13.11 7.37 10.39
C VAL A 75 -13.84 8.19 11.46
N SER A 76 -13.12 8.93 12.31
CA SER A 76 -13.71 9.83 13.30
C SER A 76 -14.23 11.15 12.71
N GLY A 77 -14.05 11.40 11.41
CA GLY A 77 -14.41 12.67 10.76
C GLY A 77 -13.57 13.86 11.20
N SER A 78 -12.52 13.65 12.01
CA SER A 78 -11.65 14.71 12.54
C SER A 78 -10.54 15.08 11.57
N LEU A 79 -10.27 14.27 10.54
CA LEU A 79 -9.24 14.53 9.55
C LEU A 79 -9.55 15.83 8.78
N SER A 80 -8.70 16.84 8.98
CA SER A 80 -8.82 18.07 8.21
C SER A 80 -8.20 17.89 6.82
N HIS A 81 -9.02 18.12 5.79
CA HIS A 81 -8.60 18.10 4.39
C HIS A 81 -8.16 19.47 3.86
N ARG A 82 -8.27 20.52 4.67
CA ARG A 82 -8.15 21.92 4.25
C ARG A 82 -6.72 22.33 3.88
N ASP A 83 -5.72 21.66 4.46
CA ASP A 83 -4.34 22.15 4.48
C ASP A 83 -3.33 21.18 3.84
N LYS A 84 -3.52 20.85 2.56
CA LYS A 84 -2.43 20.25 1.77
C LYS A 84 -1.46 21.36 1.36
N GLY A 85 -0.33 21.46 2.06
CA GLY A 85 0.77 22.36 1.66
C GLY A 85 0.63 23.82 2.10
N GLY A 86 0.06 24.06 3.31
CA GLY A 86 -0.02 25.40 3.90
C GLY A 86 1.35 25.97 4.32
N LEU A 87 1.35 27.26 4.70
CA LEU A 87 2.53 27.94 5.22
C LEU A 87 3.10 27.22 6.45
N PRO A 88 4.42 27.32 6.70
CA PRO A 88 4.99 26.84 7.94
C PRO A 88 4.30 27.46 9.15
N VAL A 89 4.06 26.65 10.17
CA VAL A 89 3.37 27.04 11.40
C VAL A 89 4.26 26.74 12.60
N ASP A 90 4.12 27.53 13.66
CA ASP A 90 4.78 27.22 14.93
C ASP A 90 4.18 25.93 15.50
N LEU A 91 5.02 24.89 15.60
CA LEU A 91 4.63 23.57 16.06
C LEU A 91 4.21 23.54 17.53
N LEU A 92 4.70 24.48 18.33
CA LEU A 92 4.40 24.58 19.76
C LEU A 92 3.07 25.31 20.01
N ALA A 93 2.73 26.29 19.16
CA ALA A 93 1.48 27.03 19.22
C ALA A 93 0.28 26.28 18.60
N LEU A 94 0.53 25.18 17.87
CA LEU A 94 -0.50 24.39 17.20
C LEU A 94 -1.42 23.66 18.19
N LYS A 95 -2.66 24.16 18.30
CA LYS A 95 -3.69 23.57 19.16
C LYS A 95 -4.31 22.29 18.59
N GLU A 96 -4.45 22.19 17.27
CA GLU A 96 -5.05 21.04 16.60
C GLU A 96 -4.04 20.34 15.68
N ARG A 97 -3.93 19.02 15.84
CA ARG A 97 -3.01 18.16 15.08
C ARG A 97 -3.79 17.10 14.32
N ASN A 98 -4.75 17.54 13.51
CA ASN A 98 -5.60 16.64 12.72
C ASN A 98 -5.24 16.64 11.22
N PHE A 99 -4.03 17.09 10.90
CA PHE A 99 -3.47 17.13 9.55
C PHE A 99 -2.56 15.94 9.28
N ARG A 100 -2.44 15.56 8.01
CA ARG A 100 -1.52 14.50 7.55
C ARG A 100 -0.06 14.94 7.55
N SER A 101 0.16 16.22 7.27
CA SER A 101 1.49 16.84 7.20
C SER A 101 1.40 18.25 7.74
N VAL A 102 2.35 18.63 8.58
CA VAL A 102 2.53 19.99 9.10
C VAL A 102 3.98 20.38 8.84
N PHE A 103 4.19 21.55 8.24
CA PHE A 103 5.51 22.12 8.10
C PHE A 103 5.75 23.07 9.27
N GLY A 104 6.78 22.78 10.06
CA GLY A 104 7.26 23.68 11.11
C GLY A 104 8.49 24.45 10.63
N PHE A 105 8.66 25.67 11.10
CA PHE A 105 9.96 26.34 11.05
C PHE A 105 10.68 26.11 12.39
N LEU A 106 12.00 26.00 12.32
CA LEU A 106 12.89 26.00 13.47
C LEU A 106 13.60 27.35 13.42
N ASP A 107 13.29 28.22 14.38
CA ASP A 107 14.10 29.42 14.66
C ASP A 107 15.32 29.05 15.51
#